data_AF-A0A813DLB6-F1
#
_entry.id   AF-A0A813DLB6-F1
#
_cell.length_a   1.000
_cell.length_b   1.000
_cell.length_c   1.000
_cell.angle_alpha   90.00
_cell.angle_beta   90.00
_cell.angle_gamma   90.00
#
_symmetry.space_group_name_H-M   'P 1'
#
loop_
_entity.id
_entity.type
_entity.pdbx_description
1 polymer ?
#
loop_
_entity_poly.entity_id
_entity_poly.type
_entity_poly.pdbx_seq_one_letter_code
_entity_poly.pdbx_strand_id
1 'polypeptide(L)'
;EYTTLIAQRLARTLGGTCLCWSRAEQKRSELLWCLARIRRGEGGDFSSFLDPRNRDPNYLHTEEVLQNPWFRQMCRLAERWREHNTDGDVRRSLHVDVHGCRDPPITPSHLTIGLAAMRNEVDSGRSSLSLARVEAFGALLKAELSAVLSQLDLRPQFVLVRVLLPALAEGRERLSGAWALEDRRLTQSQQALTYAGFTHSCQLELSKSLRRVLSRDDAANARLGRAILRAWTLSFGTNATLPSLPRSPASCAAEGRDSLLQSGPSSSSAKARVRRSCPPRLRISSAQLSS
;
A
#
# COMPACT_ATOMS: atom_id res chain seq x y z
N GLU A 1 8.74 4.23 12.44
CA GLU A 1 7.97 4.16 11.19
C GLU A 1 8.89 3.67 10.06
N TYR A 2 8.44 2.75 9.21
CA TYR A 2 9.30 2.12 8.19
C TYR A 2 8.92 2.49 6.75
N THR A 3 7.71 3.02 6.54
CA THR A 3 7.13 3.34 5.24
C THR A 3 7.95 4.39 4.48
N THR A 4 8.37 5.48 5.14
CA THR A 4 9.26 6.50 4.55
C THR A 4 10.53 5.91 3.97
N LEU A 5 11.25 5.08 4.75
CA LEU A 5 12.49 4.43 4.29
C LEU A 5 12.23 3.48 3.13
N ILE A 6 11.14 2.71 3.19
CA ILE A 6 10.75 1.79 2.13
C ILE A 6 10.42 2.55 0.85
N ALA A 7 9.64 3.63 0.92
CA ALA A 7 9.28 4.47 -0.22
C ALA A 7 10.51 5.12 -0.86
N GLN A 8 11.45 5.63 -0.05
CA GLN A 8 12.72 6.17 -0.55
C GLN A 8 13.56 5.11 -1.30
N ARG A 9 13.65 3.89 -0.77
CA ARG A 9 14.36 2.77 -1.43
C ARG A 9 13.68 2.32 -2.73
N LEU A 10 12.34 2.26 -2.73
CA LEU A 10 11.55 1.99 -3.92
C LEU A 10 11.79 3.06 -4.98
N ALA A 11 11.71 4.34 -4.63
CA ALA A 11 11.95 5.44 -5.56
C ALA A 11 13.34 5.33 -6.22
N ARG A 12 14.39 5.04 -5.45
CA ARG A 12 15.74 4.82 -6.01
C ARG A 12 15.77 3.63 -6.99
N THR A 13 15.12 2.53 -6.65
CA THR A 13 15.08 1.33 -7.50
C THR A 13 14.30 1.56 -8.79
N LEU A 14 13.24 2.37 -8.73
CA LEU A 14 12.39 2.73 -9.86
C LEU A 14 12.96 3.86 -10.71
N GLY A 15 14.07 4.48 -10.31
CA GLY A 15 14.61 5.70 -10.95
C GLY A 15 13.69 6.91 -10.80
N GLY A 16 12.86 6.94 -9.75
CA GLY A 16 11.87 7.98 -9.48
C GLY A 16 12.21 8.87 -8.28
N THR A 17 11.21 9.57 -7.77
CA THR A 17 11.30 10.46 -6.59
C THR A 17 10.30 10.01 -5.50
N CYS A 18 10.54 10.38 -4.23
CA CYS A 18 9.57 10.17 -3.14
C CYS A 18 9.00 11.50 -2.65
N LEU A 19 7.68 11.54 -2.42
CA LEU A 19 7.04 12.47 -1.50
C LEU A 19 6.76 11.75 -0.18
N CYS A 20 7.34 12.27 0.88
CA CYS A 20 7.50 11.56 2.13
C CYS A 20 7.37 12.59 3.26
N TRP A 21 6.62 12.28 4.31
CA TRP A 21 6.51 13.16 5.47
C TRP A 21 7.89 13.31 6.13
N SER A 22 8.23 14.53 6.55
CA SER A 22 9.40 14.72 7.42
C SER A 22 9.12 14.14 8.81
N ARG A 23 10.18 13.80 9.55
CA ARG A 23 10.05 13.34 10.94
C ARG A 23 9.36 14.36 11.84
N ALA A 24 9.57 15.64 11.56
CA ALA A 24 8.94 16.73 12.32
C ALA A 24 7.44 16.80 12.05
N GLU A 25 7.01 16.67 10.80
CA GLU A 25 5.59 16.64 10.41
C GLU A 25 4.90 15.39 10.94
N GLN A 26 5.54 14.22 10.87
CA GLN A 26 5.03 12.97 11.48
C GLN A 26 4.79 13.15 12.98
N LYS A 27 5.80 13.61 13.73
CA LYS A 27 5.69 13.83 15.17
C LYS A 27 4.60 14.85 15.50
N ARG A 28 4.49 15.93 14.71
CA ARG A 28 3.42 16.94 14.89
C ARG A 28 2.05 16.30 14.68
N SER A 29 1.84 15.55 13.61
CA SER A 29 0.59 14.84 13.35
C SER A 29 0.24 13.86 14.46
N GLU A 30 1.21 13.08 14.95
CA GLU A 30 1.01 12.16 16.07
C GLU A 30 0.57 12.88 17.35
N LEU A 31 1.23 14.00 17.69
CA LEU A 31 0.90 14.80 18.86
C LEU A 31 -0.50 15.41 18.75
N LEU A 32 -0.84 16.03 17.61
CA LEU A 32 -2.16 16.60 17.37
C LEU A 32 -3.25 15.54 17.44
N TRP A 33 -3.01 14.36 16.86
CA TRP A 33 -3.92 13.22 16.95
C TRP A 33 -4.13 12.76 18.41
N CYS A 34 -3.06 12.67 19.19
CA CYS A 34 -3.14 12.34 20.61
C CYS A 34 -3.95 13.37 21.41
N LEU A 35 -3.69 14.67 21.23
CA LEU A 35 -4.41 15.74 21.90
C LEU A 35 -5.90 15.75 21.54
N ALA A 36 -6.20 15.59 20.25
CA ALA A 36 -7.57 15.57 19.78
C ALA A 36 -8.33 14.33 20.26
N ARG A 37 -7.65 13.17 20.43
CA ARG A 37 -8.25 11.99 21.10
C ARG A 37 -8.59 12.22 22.56
N ILE A 38 -7.79 12.97 23.30
CA ILE A 38 -8.06 13.30 24.70
C ILE A 38 -9.31 14.17 24.81
N ARG A 39 -9.45 15.16 23.90
CA ARG A 39 -10.62 16.06 23.84
C ARG A 39 -11.89 15.43 23.27
N ARG A 40 -11.81 14.28 22.61
CA ARG A 40 -12.99 13.60 22.03
C ARG A 40 -14.04 13.20 23.08
N GLY A 41 -13.64 13.09 24.36
CA GLY A 41 -14.59 12.90 25.46
C GLY A 41 -15.52 14.10 25.70
N GLU A 42 -15.24 15.26 25.10
CA GLU A 42 -15.91 16.55 25.37
C GLU A 42 -16.82 17.00 24.21
N GLY A 43 -17.03 16.17 23.18
CA GLY A 43 -17.96 16.47 22.08
C GLY A 43 -17.48 17.52 21.05
N GLY A 44 -16.22 17.95 21.09
CA GLY A 44 -15.67 18.96 20.17
C GLY A 44 -15.38 18.47 18.74
N ASP A 45 -15.47 19.38 17.76
CA ASP A 45 -15.08 19.13 16.37
C ASP A 45 -13.55 18.92 16.23
N PHE A 46 -13.20 17.69 15.89
CA PHE A 46 -11.84 17.20 15.70
C PHE A 46 -11.09 17.92 14.57
N SER A 47 -11.82 18.41 13.56
CA SER A 47 -11.24 18.97 12.34
C SER A 47 -10.40 20.23 12.60
N SER A 48 -10.78 20.99 13.64
CA SER A 48 -10.14 22.25 14.04
C SER A 48 -8.73 22.08 14.61
N PHE A 49 -8.38 20.89 15.12
CA PHE A 49 -7.06 20.62 15.73
C PHE A 49 -6.00 20.16 14.73
N LEU A 50 -6.40 19.81 13.51
CA LEU A 50 -5.46 19.39 12.47
C LEU A 50 -4.94 20.62 11.74
N ASP A 51 -3.62 20.85 11.77
CA ASP A 51 -2.99 21.87 10.92
C ASP A 51 -3.41 21.60 9.47
N PRO A 52 -4.12 22.53 8.80
CA PRO A 52 -4.62 22.34 7.44
C PRO A 52 -3.51 22.00 6.44
N ARG A 53 -2.27 22.45 6.71
CA ARG A 53 -1.08 22.16 5.89
C ARG A 53 -0.57 20.74 6.07
N ASN A 54 -0.98 20.10 7.17
CA ASN A 54 -0.54 18.79 7.62
C ASN A 54 -1.70 17.78 7.61
N ARG A 55 -2.66 17.98 6.70
CA ARG A 55 -3.73 17.01 6.46
C ARG A 55 -3.19 15.84 5.64
N ASP A 56 -3.68 14.66 5.95
CA ASP A 56 -3.38 13.45 5.19
C ASP A 56 -3.87 13.63 3.75
N PRO A 57 -2.99 13.54 2.73
CA PRO A 57 -3.39 13.70 1.34
C PRO A 57 -4.40 12.65 0.89
N ASN A 58 -4.60 11.54 1.62
CA ASN A 58 -5.55 10.49 1.26
C ASN A 58 -7.00 10.75 1.68
N TYR A 59 -7.29 11.91 2.28
CA TYR A 59 -8.62 12.24 2.81
C TYR A 59 -9.15 13.61 2.34
N LEU A 60 -8.50 14.23 1.36
CA LEU A 60 -8.84 15.57 0.88
C LEU A 60 -10.19 15.58 0.19
N HIS A 61 -10.97 16.63 0.42
CA HIS A 61 -12.13 16.91 -0.40
C HIS A 61 -11.71 17.36 -1.80
N THR A 62 -12.55 17.09 -2.79
CA THR A 62 -12.30 17.48 -4.19
C THR A 62 -11.96 18.98 -4.33
N GLU A 63 -12.64 19.83 -3.57
CA GLU A 63 -12.43 21.29 -3.55
C GLU A 63 -11.09 21.70 -2.91
N GLU A 64 -10.51 20.85 -2.07
CA GLU A 64 -9.26 21.12 -1.33
C GLU A 64 -8.01 20.72 -2.11
N VAL A 65 -8.14 19.84 -3.11
CA VAL A 65 -7.00 19.22 -3.81
C VAL A 65 -6.05 20.27 -4.38
N LEU A 66 -6.55 21.26 -5.13
CA LEU A 66 -5.73 22.27 -5.81
C LEU A 66 -4.96 23.18 -4.83
N GLN A 67 -5.43 23.28 -3.59
CA GLN A 67 -4.80 24.10 -2.56
C GLN A 67 -3.83 23.29 -1.70
N ASN A 68 -3.90 21.96 -1.76
CA ASN A 68 -3.12 21.10 -0.90
C ASN A 68 -1.61 21.10 -1.30
N PRO A 69 -0.69 21.30 -0.33
CA PRO A 69 0.74 21.33 -0.60
C PRO A 69 1.30 20.03 -1.20
N TRP A 70 0.82 18.86 -0.75
CA TRP A 70 1.26 17.56 -1.26
C TRP A 70 0.87 17.39 -2.72
N PHE A 71 -0.37 17.72 -3.06
CA PHE A 71 -0.85 17.64 -4.42
C PHE A 71 -0.06 18.57 -5.35
N ARG A 72 0.17 19.83 -4.95
CA ARG A 72 0.99 20.78 -5.72
C ARG A 72 2.41 20.25 -5.95
N GLN A 73 3.00 19.61 -4.94
CA GLN A 73 4.34 19.02 -5.09
C GLN A 73 4.32 17.82 -6.05
N MET A 74 3.27 16.99 -6.01
CA MET A 74 3.07 15.90 -6.96
C MET A 74 2.97 16.41 -8.40
N CYS A 75 2.17 17.45 -8.65
CA CYS A 75 2.07 18.07 -9.98
C CYS A 75 3.43 18.54 -10.50
N ARG A 76 4.19 19.28 -9.68
CA ARG A 76 5.54 19.76 -10.06
C ARG A 76 6.49 18.62 -10.42
N LEU A 77 6.43 17.51 -9.68
CA LEU A 77 7.25 16.33 -9.98
C LEU A 77 6.81 15.66 -11.29
N ALA A 78 5.50 15.56 -11.52
CA ALA A 78 4.96 15.01 -12.76
C ALA A 78 5.31 15.90 -13.98
N GLU A 79 5.26 17.22 -13.83
CA GLU A 79 5.65 18.20 -14.85
C GLU A 79 7.13 18.09 -15.20
N ARG A 80 8.03 18.14 -14.21
CA ARG A 80 9.47 17.95 -14.43
C ARG A 80 9.78 16.63 -15.11
N TRP A 81 9.07 15.56 -14.71
CA TRP A 81 9.21 14.27 -15.38
C TRP A 81 8.77 14.31 -16.83
N ARG A 82 7.77 15.12 -17.21
CA ARG A 82 7.38 15.27 -18.62
C ARG A 82 8.37 16.16 -19.39
N GLU A 83 8.89 17.23 -18.79
CA GLU A 83 9.80 18.19 -19.44
C GLU A 83 11.14 17.60 -19.87
N HIS A 84 11.72 16.68 -19.08
CA HIS A 84 13.04 16.11 -19.38
C HIS A 84 13.12 15.27 -20.66
N ASN A 85 12.01 15.17 -21.39
CA ASN A 85 11.76 14.08 -22.31
C ASN A 85 11.14 14.58 -23.60
N THR A 86 12.04 15.00 -24.49
CA THR A 86 11.73 15.74 -25.71
C THR A 86 11.28 14.88 -26.89
N ASP A 87 11.32 13.55 -26.79
CA ASP A 87 11.14 12.64 -27.93
C ASP A 87 9.68 12.41 -28.38
N GLY A 88 8.74 13.29 -28.02
CA GLY A 88 7.37 13.28 -28.55
C GLY A 88 6.47 12.09 -28.14
N ASP A 89 7.02 11.06 -27.49
CA ASP A 89 6.24 9.90 -27.05
C ASP A 89 5.52 10.19 -25.71
N VAL A 90 4.25 9.78 -25.60
CA VAL A 90 3.42 9.97 -24.40
C VAL A 90 4.08 9.24 -23.24
N ARG A 91 4.74 10.00 -22.36
CA ARG A 91 5.54 9.38 -21.32
C ARG A 91 4.69 8.70 -20.26
N ARG A 92 4.87 7.38 -20.23
CA ARG A 92 4.41 6.47 -19.19
C ARG A 92 4.99 6.93 -17.85
N SER A 93 4.11 7.08 -16.88
CA SER A 93 4.44 7.45 -15.51
C SER A 93 3.68 6.55 -14.53
N LEU A 94 4.36 6.20 -13.43
CA LEU A 94 3.82 5.35 -12.37
C LEU A 94 3.85 6.10 -11.04
N HIS A 95 2.71 6.15 -10.38
CA HIS A 95 2.60 6.54 -8.99
C HIS A 95 2.48 5.29 -8.10
N VAL A 96 3.21 5.27 -6.98
CA VAL A 96 3.15 4.19 -5.99
C VAL A 96 2.93 4.81 -4.61
N ASP A 97 1.76 4.57 -4.03
CA ASP A 97 1.39 5.09 -2.72
C ASP A 97 1.66 4.03 -1.63
N VAL A 98 2.58 4.31 -0.70
CA VAL A 98 3.10 3.29 0.23
C VAL A 98 2.61 3.52 1.64
N HIS A 99 1.81 2.57 2.13
CA HIS A 99 1.18 2.59 3.44
C HIS A 99 1.56 1.40 4.30
N GLY A 100 1.24 1.52 5.59
CA GLY A 100 1.46 0.47 6.56
C GLY A 100 0.15 0.01 7.20
N CYS A 101 -0.16 -1.27 7.04
CA CYS A 101 -1.32 -1.89 7.67
C CYS A 101 -0.92 -2.76 8.88
N ARG A 102 -1.91 -3.41 9.51
CA ARG A 102 -1.70 -4.40 10.59
C ARG A 102 -1.20 -5.72 9.99
N ASP A 103 -0.74 -6.63 10.84
CA ASP A 103 -0.36 -7.97 10.39
C ASP A 103 -1.62 -8.85 10.21
N PRO A 104 -1.55 -9.88 9.34
CA PRO A 104 -2.55 -10.93 9.31
C PRO A 104 -2.73 -11.61 10.68
N PRO A 105 -3.93 -12.13 11.01
CA PRO A 105 -5.13 -12.18 10.16
C PRO A 105 -5.99 -10.91 10.21
N ILE A 106 -5.57 -9.85 10.91
CA ILE A 106 -6.36 -8.60 10.99
C ILE A 106 -6.49 -7.98 9.59
N THR A 107 -5.44 -8.08 8.79
CA THR A 107 -5.51 -7.90 7.34
C THR A 107 -5.41 -9.26 6.65
N PRO A 108 -6.02 -9.42 5.46
CA PRO A 108 -6.08 -10.71 4.79
C PRO A 108 -4.79 -11.08 4.04
N SER A 109 -3.75 -10.23 4.06
CA SER A 109 -2.47 -10.52 3.42
C SER A 109 -1.31 -9.71 3.98
N HIS A 110 -0.07 -10.11 3.64
CA HIS A 110 1.13 -9.35 3.99
C HIS A 110 1.35 -8.10 3.13
N LEU A 111 0.86 -8.10 1.89
CA LEU A 111 0.85 -6.98 0.98
C LEU A 111 -0.50 -6.93 0.26
N THR A 112 -1.29 -5.90 0.53
CA THR A 112 -2.50 -5.61 -0.23
C THR A 112 -2.21 -4.51 -1.25
N ILE A 113 -2.65 -4.69 -2.49
CA ILE A 113 -2.45 -3.76 -3.60
C ILE A 113 -3.81 -3.20 -4.01
N GLY A 114 -4.00 -1.89 -3.86
CA GLY A 114 -5.20 -1.19 -4.29
C GLY A 114 -5.05 -0.62 -5.70
N LEU A 115 -5.96 -0.99 -6.61
CA LEU A 115 -6.00 -0.50 -8.00
C LEU A 115 -7.32 0.22 -8.34
N ALA A 116 -8.18 0.49 -7.35
CA ALA A 116 -9.49 1.10 -7.59
C ALA A 116 -9.40 2.49 -8.23
N ALA A 117 -8.33 3.26 -7.97
CA ALA A 117 -8.13 4.55 -8.63
C ALA A 117 -8.02 4.40 -10.16
N MET A 118 -7.28 3.39 -10.64
CA MET A 118 -7.18 3.10 -12.07
C MET A 118 -8.51 2.62 -12.64
N ARG A 119 -9.21 1.72 -11.94
CA ARG A 119 -10.55 1.25 -12.34
C ARG A 119 -11.54 2.40 -12.48
N ASN A 120 -11.58 3.31 -11.51
CA ASN A 120 -12.47 4.49 -11.55
C ASN A 120 -12.22 5.38 -12.77
N GLU A 121 -10.97 5.52 -13.20
CA GLU A 121 -10.63 6.29 -14.41
C GLU A 121 -11.07 5.59 -15.70
N VAL A 122 -11.02 4.25 -15.75
CA VAL A 122 -11.60 3.46 -16.85
C VAL A 122 -13.12 3.59 -16.87
N ASP A 123 -13.77 3.38 -15.72
CA ASP A 123 -15.23 3.36 -15.61
C ASP A 123 -15.85 4.73 -15.89
N SER A 124 -15.12 5.81 -15.60
CA SER A 124 -15.54 7.19 -15.92
C SER A 124 -15.22 7.63 -17.35
N GLY A 125 -14.52 6.82 -18.15
CA GLY A 125 -14.10 7.16 -19.51
C GLY A 125 -13.09 8.31 -19.58
N ARG A 126 -12.45 8.68 -18.45
CA ARG A 126 -11.47 9.78 -18.38
C ARG A 126 -10.06 9.35 -18.79
N SER A 127 -9.77 8.05 -18.73
CA SER A 127 -8.47 7.49 -19.09
C SER A 127 -8.53 6.69 -20.38
N SER A 128 -7.41 6.70 -21.12
CA SER A 128 -7.19 5.83 -22.27
C SER A 128 -6.85 4.38 -21.87
N LEU A 129 -6.76 4.08 -20.57
CA LEU A 129 -6.60 2.71 -20.09
C LEU A 129 -7.87 1.90 -20.36
N SER A 130 -7.70 0.65 -20.79
CA SER A 130 -8.80 -0.32 -20.83
C SER A 130 -8.88 -1.10 -19.52
N LEU A 131 -10.06 -1.67 -19.20
CA LEU A 131 -10.20 -2.56 -18.03
C LEU A 131 -9.21 -3.73 -18.08
N ALA A 132 -9.12 -4.40 -19.23
CA ALA A 132 -8.21 -5.52 -19.44
C ALA A 132 -6.74 -5.15 -19.13
N ARG A 133 -6.36 -3.89 -19.39
CA ARG A 133 -5.03 -3.38 -19.05
C ARG A 133 -4.82 -3.23 -17.55
N VAL A 134 -5.81 -2.73 -16.82
CA VAL A 134 -5.76 -2.61 -15.34
C VAL A 134 -5.70 -4.00 -14.71
N GLU A 135 -6.50 -4.94 -15.19
CA GLU A 135 -6.51 -6.35 -14.75
C GLU A 135 -5.16 -7.02 -15.01
N ALA A 136 -4.61 -6.86 -16.23
CA ALA A 136 -3.29 -7.40 -16.57
C ALA A 136 -2.19 -6.82 -15.66
N PHE A 137 -2.21 -5.50 -15.40
CA PHE A 137 -1.26 -4.88 -14.47
C PHE A 137 -1.40 -5.45 -13.06
N GLY A 138 -2.62 -5.64 -12.55
CA GLY A 138 -2.87 -6.26 -11.26
C GLY A 138 -2.39 -7.72 -11.18
N ALA A 139 -2.65 -8.52 -12.23
CA ALA A 139 -2.18 -9.90 -12.30
C ALA A 139 -0.65 -9.98 -12.31
N LEU A 140 0.01 -9.13 -13.10
CA LEU A 140 1.47 -9.04 -13.16
C LEU A 140 2.07 -8.60 -11.82
N LEU A 141 1.49 -7.59 -11.15
CA LEU A 141 1.90 -7.19 -9.81
C LEU A 141 1.79 -8.35 -8.83
N LYS A 142 0.66 -9.07 -8.82
CA LYS A 142 0.46 -10.23 -7.94
C LYS A 142 1.53 -11.29 -8.16
N ALA A 143 1.79 -11.66 -9.41
CA ALA A 143 2.76 -12.71 -9.76
C ALA A 143 4.19 -12.32 -9.35
N GLU A 144 4.67 -11.17 -9.83
CA GLU A 144 6.04 -10.69 -9.59
C GLU A 144 6.31 -10.46 -8.10
N LEU A 145 5.35 -9.86 -7.37
CA LEU A 145 5.52 -9.58 -5.94
C LEU A 145 5.39 -10.83 -5.09
N SER A 146 4.53 -11.79 -5.46
CA SER A 146 4.45 -13.07 -4.75
C SER A 146 5.76 -13.84 -4.85
N ALA A 147 6.42 -13.83 -6.00
CA ALA A 147 7.72 -14.47 -6.21
C ALA A 147 8.84 -13.85 -5.35
N VAL A 148 8.78 -12.54 -5.08
CA VAL A 148 9.72 -11.87 -4.17
C VAL A 148 9.40 -12.19 -2.71
N LEU A 149 8.12 -12.10 -2.33
CA LEU A 149 7.69 -12.26 -0.94
C LEU A 149 7.79 -13.71 -0.45
N SER A 150 7.70 -14.71 -1.32
CA SER A 150 7.86 -16.12 -0.96
C SER A 150 9.27 -16.47 -0.49
N GLN A 151 10.26 -15.63 -0.81
CA GLN A 151 11.66 -15.79 -0.38
C GLN A 151 11.92 -15.17 1.00
N LEU A 152 10.91 -14.57 1.63
CA LEU A 152 11.02 -13.90 2.92
C LEU A 152 10.38 -14.78 4.00
N ASP A 153 11.04 -14.93 5.16
CA ASP A 153 10.44 -15.59 6.33
C ASP A 153 9.46 -14.64 7.03
N LEU A 154 8.28 -14.48 6.44
CA LEU A 154 7.19 -13.67 6.98
C LEU A 154 6.34 -14.47 7.96
N ARG A 155 6.02 -13.85 9.09
CA ARG A 155 5.15 -14.41 10.13
C ARG A 155 4.00 -13.46 10.47
N PRO A 156 2.78 -13.98 10.70
CA PRO A 156 2.35 -15.38 10.56
C PRO A 156 2.35 -15.84 9.08
N GLN A 157 2.33 -17.16 8.80
CA GLN A 157 2.17 -17.63 7.41
C GLN A 157 0.74 -17.35 6.95
N PHE A 158 0.59 -16.51 5.94
CA PHE A 158 -0.69 -16.08 5.40
C PHE A 158 -0.56 -15.76 3.91
N VAL A 159 -1.65 -15.32 3.28
CA VAL A 159 -1.61 -14.83 1.88
C VAL A 159 -0.53 -13.76 1.74
N LEU A 160 0.40 -13.95 0.80
CA LEU A 160 1.51 -13.03 0.61
C LEU A 160 1.05 -11.72 -0.04
N VAL A 161 0.34 -11.85 -1.18
CA VAL A 161 -0.11 -10.71 -1.97
C VAL A 161 -1.60 -10.85 -2.29
N ARG A 162 -2.35 -9.79 -2.00
CA ARG A 162 -3.75 -9.63 -2.42
C ARG A 162 -3.86 -8.40 -3.31
N VAL A 163 -4.54 -8.52 -4.44
CA VAL A 163 -4.85 -7.38 -5.32
C VAL A 163 -6.34 -7.07 -5.20
N LEU A 164 -6.65 -5.79 -4.99
CA LEU A 164 -8.00 -5.26 -4.90
C LEU A 164 -8.29 -4.42 -6.14
N LEU A 165 -9.25 -4.91 -6.91
CA LEU A 165 -9.81 -4.22 -8.06
C LEU A 165 -11.35 -4.22 -7.92
N PRO A 166 -11.91 -3.63 -6.85
CA PRO A 166 -13.35 -3.66 -6.64
C PRO A 166 -14.05 -2.91 -7.78
N ALA A 167 -15.15 -3.48 -8.27
CA ALA A 167 -16.10 -2.73 -9.07
C ALA A 167 -16.76 -1.66 -8.20
N LEU A 168 -17.14 -0.52 -8.80
CA LEU A 168 -17.84 0.57 -8.09
C LEU A 168 -19.13 0.09 -7.37
N ALA A 169 -19.74 -1.00 -7.83
CA ALA A 169 -21.00 -1.53 -7.29
C ALA A 169 -20.85 -2.50 -6.10
N GLU A 170 -19.67 -3.09 -5.87
CA GLU A 170 -19.50 -4.20 -4.92
C GLU A 170 -18.89 -3.76 -3.58
N GLY A 171 -19.60 -2.89 -2.87
CA GLY A 171 -19.25 -2.51 -1.50
C GLY A 171 -17.89 -1.82 -1.35
N ARG A 172 -17.64 -1.26 -0.17
CA ARG A 172 -16.40 -0.54 0.12
C ARG A 172 -15.37 -1.48 0.72
N GLU A 173 -14.49 -2.02 -0.11
CA GLU A 173 -13.31 -2.66 0.43
C GLU A 173 -12.28 -1.61 0.85
N ARG A 174 -12.05 -1.52 2.17
CA ARG A 174 -10.96 -0.70 2.72
C ARG A 174 -9.65 -1.13 2.05
N LEU A 175 -8.75 -0.16 1.79
CA LEU A 175 -7.44 -0.38 1.17
C LEU A 175 -7.43 -0.54 -0.36
N SER A 176 -8.55 -0.29 -1.03
CA SER A 176 -8.68 -0.41 -2.49
C SER A 176 -7.89 0.64 -3.29
N GLY A 177 -7.43 1.72 -2.66
CA GLY A 177 -6.73 2.81 -3.34
C GLY A 177 -7.62 3.94 -3.84
N ALA A 178 -8.94 3.89 -3.59
CA ALA A 178 -9.86 4.97 -3.95
C ALA A 178 -11.01 5.12 -2.94
N TRP A 179 -11.47 6.35 -2.76
CA TRP A 179 -12.78 6.64 -2.19
C TRP A 179 -13.87 6.46 -3.24
N ALA A 180 -15.08 6.18 -2.76
CA ALA A 180 -16.25 6.17 -3.61
C ALA A 180 -16.59 7.60 -4.05
N LEU A 181 -17.21 7.76 -5.23
CA LEU A 181 -17.44 9.07 -5.83
C LEU A 181 -18.34 9.96 -4.94
N GLU A 182 -19.33 9.35 -4.30
CA GLU A 182 -20.28 10.00 -3.41
C GLU A 182 -19.65 10.58 -2.14
N ASP A 183 -18.47 10.10 -1.72
CA ASP A 183 -17.79 10.60 -0.51
C ASP A 183 -17.16 11.97 -0.73
N ARG A 184 -17.01 12.42 -2.00
CA ARG A 184 -16.33 13.67 -2.39
C ARG A 184 -14.94 13.80 -1.76
N ARG A 185 -14.29 12.67 -1.51
CA ARG A 185 -12.91 12.56 -1.01
C ARG A 185 -12.05 11.86 -2.05
N LEU A 186 -10.76 12.12 -2.01
CA LEU A 186 -9.81 11.56 -2.97
C LEU A 186 -8.59 10.99 -2.25
N THR A 187 -8.21 9.78 -2.61
CA THR A 187 -6.90 9.23 -2.22
C THR A 187 -5.81 9.90 -3.02
N GLN A 188 -4.57 9.75 -2.59
CA GLN A 188 -3.41 10.23 -3.33
C GLN A 188 -3.27 9.50 -4.68
N SER A 189 -3.67 8.23 -4.75
CA SER A 189 -3.73 7.48 -6.01
C SER A 189 -4.77 8.04 -6.99
N GLN A 190 -5.94 8.48 -6.52
CA GLN A 190 -6.93 9.17 -7.37
C GLN A 190 -6.39 10.52 -7.84
N GLN A 191 -5.77 11.29 -6.94
CA GLN A 191 -5.17 12.58 -7.27
C GLN A 191 -4.09 12.45 -8.36
N ALA A 192 -3.24 11.43 -8.26
CA ALA A 192 -2.17 11.16 -9.22
C ALA A 192 -2.72 10.93 -10.63
N LEU A 193 -3.74 10.09 -10.78
CA LEU A 193 -4.32 9.79 -12.09
C LEU A 193 -5.16 10.95 -12.62
N THR A 194 -6.19 11.36 -11.86
CA THR A 194 -7.22 12.29 -12.33
C THR A 194 -6.68 13.70 -12.55
N TYR A 195 -5.71 14.15 -11.74
CA TYR A 195 -5.29 15.56 -11.76
C TYR A 195 -3.80 15.77 -12.09
N ALA A 196 -2.91 14.86 -11.70
CA ALA A 196 -1.47 15.02 -11.99
C ALA A 196 -1.03 14.36 -13.32
N GLY A 197 -1.92 13.62 -13.98
CA GLY A 197 -1.69 13.00 -15.29
C GLY A 197 -0.74 11.80 -15.23
N PHE A 198 -0.74 11.04 -14.12
CA PHE A 198 -0.03 9.78 -14.07
C PHE A 198 -0.73 8.73 -14.94
N THR A 199 0.04 7.90 -15.67
CA THR A 199 -0.58 6.86 -16.51
C THR A 199 -1.02 5.63 -15.73
N HIS A 200 -0.35 5.33 -14.62
CA HIS A 200 -0.63 4.18 -13.75
C HIS A 200 -0.48 4.63 -12.30
N SER A 201 -1.28 4.05 -11.41
CA SER A 201 -1.16 4.27 -9.96
C SER A 201 -1.56 3.03 -9.18
N CYS A 202 -0.81 2.69 -8.14
CA CYS A 202 -1.21 1.64 -7.20
C CYS A 202 -0.95 2.05 -5.74
N GLN A 203 -1.80 1.59 -4.83
CA GLN A 203 -1.62 1.71 -3.39
C GLN A 203 -1.05 0.40 -2.84
N LEU A 204 0.03 0.47 -2.06
CA LEU A 204 0.66 -0.66 -1.40
C LEU A 204 0.44 -0.59 0.11
N GLU A 205 -0.28 -1.56 0.66
CA GLU A 205 -0.50 -1.70 2.09
C GLU A 205 0.36 -2.83 2.62
N LEU A 206 1.49 -2.46 3.22
CA LEU A 206 2.48 -3.40 3.72
C LEU A 206 2.10 -3.80 5.14
N SER A 207 2.06 -5.08 5.48
CA SER A 207 1.94 -5.55 6.87
C SER A 207 3.15 -5.15 7.72
N LYS A 208 3.01 -5.11 9.05
CA LYS A 208 4.09 -4.67 9.94
C LYS A 208 5.29 -5.63 9.90
N SER A 209 5.07 -6.94 9.80
CA SER A 209 6.10 -7.95 9.60
C SER A 209 6.86 -7.70 8.29
N LEU A 210 6.16 -7.48 7.17
CA LEU A 210 6.79 -7.16 5.90
C LEU A 210 7.62 -5.87 5.98
N ARG A 211 7.07 -4.81 6.56
CA ARG A 211 7.81 -3.54 6.75
C ARG A 211 9.10 -3.70 7.57
N ARG A 212 9.10 -4.59 8.58
CA ARG A 212 10.29 -4.88 9.38
C ARG A 212 11.37 -5.60 8.57
N VAL A 213 10.99 -6.53 7.71
CA VAL A 213 11.94 -7.21 6.81
C VAL A 213 12.52 -6.21 5.81
N LEU A 214 11.67 -5.49 5.07
CA LEU A 214 12.08 -4.54 4.03
C LEU A 214 12.89 -3.34 4.54
N SER A 215 12.75 -2.97 5.82
CA SER A 215 13.55 -1.90 6.42
C SER A 215 14.95 -2.36 6.81
N ARG A 216 15.15 -3.66 7.09
CA ARG A 216 16.44 -4.24 7.46
C ARG A 216 17.21 -4.79 6.27
N ASP A 217 16.51 -5.27 5.26
CA ASP A 217 17.09 -5.88 4.07
C ASP A 217 16.88 -4.95 2.85
N ASP A 218 17.92 -4.20 2.49
CA ASP A 218 17.92 -3.32 1.33
C ASP A 218 17.83 -4.11 0.02
N ALA A 219 18.40 -5.32 -0.04
CA ALA A 219 18.34 -6.18 -1.21
C ALA A 219 16.92 -6.71 -1.45
N ALA A 220 16.19 -7.09 -0.39
CA ALA A 220 14.77 -7.45 -0.49
C ALA A 220 13.92 -6.27 -0.98
N ASN A 221 14.20 -5.05 -0.50
CA ASN A 221 13.52 -3.85 -0.98
C ASN A 221 13.80 -3.57 -2.46
N ALA A 222 15.05 -3.72 -2.90
CA ALA A 222 15.41 -3.60 -4.30
C ALA A 222 14.77 -4.68 -5.19
N ARG A 223 14.64 -5.93 -4.70
CA ARG A 223 13.87 -6.98 -5.40
C ARG A 223 12.40 -6.59 -5.54
N LEU A 224 11.79 -6.05 -4.48
CA LEU A 224 10.41 -5.55 -4.49
C LEU A 224 10.22 -4.44 -5.54
N GLY A 225 11.12 -3.44 -5.56
CA GLY A 225 11.07 -2.34 -6.53
C GLY A 225 11.23 -2.82 -7.97
N ARG A 226 12.16 -3.76 -8.24
CA ARG A 226 12.31 -4.36 -9.57
C ARG A 226 11.08 -5.15 -10.01
N ALA A 227 10.43 -5.87 -9.09
CA ALA A 227 9.17 -6.57 -9.38
C ALA A 227 8.06 -5.59 -9.79
N ILE A 228 7.93 -4.45 -9.11
CA ILE A 228 6.96 -3.39 -9.49
C ILE A 228 7.30 -2.84 -10.89
N LEU A 229 8.56 -2.48 -11.14
CA LEU A 229 9.00 -1.96 -12.43
C LEU A 229 8.74 -2.95 -13.56
N ARG A 230 9.01 -4.23 -13.32
CA ARG A 230 8.79 -5.30 -14.30
C ARG A 230 7.30 -5.48 -14.59
N ALA A 231 6.45 -5.59 -13.56
CA ALA A 231 5.01 -5.67 -13.75
C ALA A 231 4.45 -4.47 -14.53
N TRP A 232 4.92 -3.26 -14.21
CA TRP A 232 4.52 -2.04 -14.91
C TRP A 232 4.97 -2.07 -16.37
N THR A 233 6.24 -2.40 -16.65
CA THR A 233 6.79 -2.47 -18.01
C THR A 233 6.07 -3.53 -18.85
N LEU A 234 5.87 -4.72 -18.29
CA LEU A 234 5.17 -5.82 -18.97
C LEU A 234 3.72 -5.50 -19.28
N SER A 235 3.06 -4.68 -18.46
CA SER A 235 1.68 -4.27 -18.74
C SER A 235 1.57 -3.62 -20.12
N PHE A 236 2.62 -2.92 -20.58
CA PHE A 236 2.65 -2.23 -21.88
C PHE A 236 2.84 -3.10 -23.11
N GLY A 237 3.38 -4.32 -22.97
CA GLY A 237 3.81 -5.14 -24.11
C GLY A 237 2.80 -6.18 -24.59
N THR A 238 1.66 -6.35 -23.92
CA THR A 238 0.68 -7.38 -24.28
C THR A 238 -0.39 -6.84 -25.23
N ASN A 239 -0.07 -6.76 -26.53
CA ASN A 239 -1.00 -7.22 -27.57
C ASN A 239 -1.01 -8.75 -27.66
N ALA A 240 -0.18 -9.43 -26.87
CA ALA A 240 -0.14 -10.88 -26.75
C ALA A 240 -1.39 -11.39 -26.02
N THR A 241 -2.17 -12.21 -26.71
CA THR A 241 -3.17 -13.13 -26.17
C THR A 241 -2.62 -13.74 -24.87
N LEU A 242 -3.17 -13.36 -23.73
CA LEU A 242 -2.78 -13.94 -22.44
C LEU A 242 -2.94 -15.47 -22.53
N PRO A 243 -1.97 -16.29 -22.07
CA PRO A 243 -2.23 -17.71 -21.89
C PRO A 243 -3.41 -17.84 -20.93
N SER A 244 -4.43 -18.59 -21.35
CA SER A 244 -5.57 -18.93 -20.53
C SER A 244 -5.06 -19.47 -19.19
N LEU A 245 -5.50 -18.84 -18.10
CA LEU A 245 -5.20 -19.31 -16.75
C LEU A 245 -5.56 -20.81 -16.67
N PRO A 246 -4.70 -21.66 -16.06
CA PRO A 246 -5.07 -23.04 -15.83
C PRO A 246 -6.37 -23.05 -15.03
N ARG A 247 -7.42 -23.65 -15.59
CA ARG A 247 -8.65 -23.96 -14.86
C ARG A 247 -8.21 -24.75 -13.63
N SER A 248 -8.61 -24.28 -12.44
CA SER A 248 -8.39 -25.01 -11.20
C SER A 248 -8.80 -26.47 -11.40
N PRO A 249 -7.93 -27.44 -11.10
CA PRO A 249 -8.34 -28.83 -11.15
C PRO A 249 -9.49 -29.01 -10.16
N ALA A 250 -10.60 -29.54 -10.69
CA ALA A 250 -11.66 -30.08 -9.87
C ALA A 250 -11.05 -31.09 -8.89
N SER A 251 -11.61 -31.11 -7.69
CA SER A 251 -11.23 -31.96 -6.57
C SER A 251 -10.82 -33.37 -6.99
N CYS A 252 -9.68 -33.84 -6.48
CA CYS A 252 -9.48 -35.25 -6.18
C CYS A 252 -9.16 -35.38 -4.69
N ALA A 253 -10.04 -36.12 -4.03
CA ALA A 253 -9.93 -36.57 -2.66
C ALA A 253 -8.91 -37.72 -2.53
N ALA A 254 -8.45 -37.93 -1.28
CA ALA A 254 -7.87 -39.17 -0.72
C ALA A 254 -6.52 -39.62 -1.31
N GLU A 255 -5.54 -40.21 -0.63
CA GLU A 255 -5.28 -40.86 0.67
C GLU A 255 -3.72 -40.79 0.82
N GLY A 256 -3.07 -40.68 1.97
CA GLY A 256 -2.97 -41.68 3.02
C GLY A 256 -1.48 -41.88 3.46
N ARG A 257 -1.27 -41.87 4.78
CA ARG A 257 -0.26 -42.56 5.61
C ARG A 257 1.21 -42.07 5.73
N ASP A 258 1.51 -41.72 7.00
CA ASP A 258 2.54 -42.23 7.92
C ASP A 258 4.02 -42.32 7.51
N SER A 259 4.88 -41.62 8.27
CA SER A 259 5.96 -42.27 9.05
C SER A 259 6.62 -41.36 10.09
N LEU A 260 7.00 -42.02 11.18
CA LEU A 260 7.46 -41.56 12.48
C LEU A 260 8.90 -40.99 12.53
N LEU A 261 9.11 -40.16 13.56
CA LEU A 261 10.25 -40.03 14.49
C LEU A 261 11.68 -39.87 13.94
N GLN A 262 12.33 -38.76 14.33
CA GLN A 262 13.46 -38.83 15.27
C GLN A 262 13.75 -37.48 15.93
N SER A 263 13.94 -37.54 17.25
CA SER A 263 14.29 -36.47 18.18
C SER A 263 15.79 -36.44 18.44
N GLY A 264 16.34 -35.25 18.69
CA GLY A 264 17.69 -35.05 19.21
C GLY A 264 17.88 -33.61 19.70
N PRO A 265 18.32 -33.38 20.97
CA PRO A 265 18.42 -32.04 21.54
C PRO A 265 19.81 -31.44 21.30
N SER A 266 19.88 -30.12 21.10
CA SER A 266 21.12 -29.36 21.30
C SER A 266 20.84 -28.06 22.04
N SER A 267 21.43 -27.98 23.22
CA SER A 267 21.55 -26.82 24.09
C SER A 267 22.52 -25.79 23.49
N SER A 268 22.23 -24.49 23.67
CA SER A 268 23.13 -23.59 24.42
C SER A 268 22.76 -22.11 24.30
N SER A 269 23.06 -21.40 25.41
CA SER A 269 23.47 -19.99 25.47
C SER A 269 22.39 -18.92 25.30
N ALA A 270 21.66 -18.67 26.40
CA ALA A 270 20.97 -17.42 26.67
C ALA A 270 21.97 -16.27 26.91
N LYS A 271 22.03 -15.30 26.00
CA LYS A 271 22.62 -13.98 26.26
C LYS A 271 21.50 -13.00 26.61
N ALA A 272 21.51 -12.54 27.86
CA ALA A 272 20.61 -11.53 28.39
C ALA A 272 20.76 -10.22 27.59
N ARG A 273 19.71 -9.86 26.82
CA ARG A 273 19.55 -8.51 26.26
C ARG A 273 18.70 -7.68 27.20
N VAL A 274 19.31 -6.64 27.75
CA VAL A 274 18.67 -5.53 28.46
C VAL A 274 17.54 -4.97 27.59
N ARG A 275 16.30 -5.24 27.98
CA ARG A 275 15.10 -4.69 27.35
C ARG A 275 14.95 -3.24 27.78
N ARG A 276 15.10 -2.30 26.84
CA ARG A 276 14.58 -0.95 27.00
C ARG A 276 13.05 -1.03 26.94
N SER A 277 12.44 -0.83 28.08
CA SER A 277 11.00 -0.79 28.31
C SER A 277 10.37 0.29 27.43
N CYS A 278 9.49 -0.11 26.50
CA CYS A 278 8.47 0.81 26.02
C CYS A 278 7.48 1.06 27.18
N PRO A 279 6.91 2.27 27.31
CA PRO A 279 5.93 2.54 28.35
C PRO A 279 4.72 1.60 28.20
N PRO A 280 4.11 1.18 29.32
CA PRO A 280 3.01 0.24 29.29
C PRO A 280 1.82 0.86 28.55
N ARG A 281 1.22 0.09 27.64
CA ARG A 281 -0.13 0.38 27.15
C ARG A 281 -1.09 0.12 28.30
N LEU A 282 -1.77 1.16 28.78
CA LEU A 282 -2.90 1.06 29.70
C LEU A 282 -3.92 0.08 29.12
N ARG A 283 -4.12 -1.06 29.80
CA ARG A 283 -5.27 -1.95 29.61
C ARG A 283 -6.46 -1.26 30.29
N ILE A 284 -7.44 -0.84 29.50
CA ILE A 284 -8.74 -0.43 30.02
C ILE A 284 -9.49 -1.73 30.32
N SER A 285 -9.71 -2.02 31.60
CA SER A 285 -10.69 -3.02 32.03
C SER A 285 -12.08 -2.41 31.81
N SER A 286 -12.92 -3.08 31.02
CA SER A 286 -14.33 -2.75 30.88
C SER A 286 -15.04 -3.21 32.15
N ALA A 287 -15.35 -2.29 33.04
CA ALA A 287 -16.35 -2.52 34.09
C ALA A 287 -17.74 -2.52 33.45
N GLN A 288 -18.51 -3.58 33.72
CA GLN A 288 -19.94 -3.66 33.43
C GLN A 288 -20.66 -2.55 34.21
N LEU A 289 -21.46 -1.76 33.51
CA LEU A 289 -22.55 -1.02 34.12
C LEU A 289 -23.84 -1.68 33.68
N SER A 290 -24.43 -2.40 34.62
CA SER A 290 -25.80 -2.85 34.59
C SER A 290 -26.72 -1.65 34.78
N SER A 291 -27.73 -1.55 33.94
CA SER A 291 -28.99 -0.87 34.23
C SER A 291 -30.10 -1.73 33.63
#